data_AF-A0A428R733-F1
#
_entry.id   AF-A0A428R733-F1
#
_cell.length_a   1.000
_cell.length_b   1.000
_cell.length_c   1.000
_cell.angle_alpha   90.00
_cell.angle_beta   90.00
_cell.angle_gamma   90.00
#
_symmetry.space_group_name_H-M   'P 1'
#
loop_
_entity.id
_entity.type
_entity.pdbx_description
1 polymer ?
#
loop_
_entity_poly.entity_id
_entity_poly.type
_entity_poly.pdbx_seq_one_letter_code
_entity_poly.pdbx_strand_id
1 'polypeptide(L)'
;MSRLEIVLWELSDAEKRDCELRIRQRDGLADNMDKLPMSVKDFAIWYIRDMPRDDTIEPPSIVPAGQVDRLSRALGQFSLRSNVENFFFDGCVDSEILWPSNIDDGLPHWPNTRFFTVKMTSVLLSGKWVALPDPDDEERWAGAEQIPNSIPGEDRLR
;
A
#
# COMPACT_ATOMS: atom_id res chain seq x y z
N MET A 1 -24.46 20.13 15.12
CA MET A 1 -23.16 20.44 14.47
C MET A 1 -22.82 19.29 13.55
N SER A 2 -22.63 19.53 12.25
CA SER A 2 -22.18 18.49 11.32
C SER A 2 -20.72 18.15 11.62
N ARG A 3 -20.40 16.85 11.63
CA ARG A 3 -19.03 16.36 11.73
C ARG A 3 -18.57 15.95 10.33
N LEU A 4 -17.27 16.06 10.04
CA LEU A 4 -16.72 15.61 8.78
C LEU A 4 -16.76 14.08 8.74
N GLU A 5 -17.60 13.51 7.87
CA GLU A 5 -17.75 12.06 7.74
C GLU A 5 -17.07 11.51 6.48
N ILE A 6 -16.88 12.34 5.45
CA ILE A 6 -16.38 11.92 4.15
C ILE A 6 -15.18 12.78 3.76
N VAL A 7 -14.10 12.13 3.34
CA VAL A 7 -12.90 12.76 2.79
C VAL A 7 -12.64 12.17 1.41
N LEU A 8 -12.67 13.03 0.39
CA LEU A 8 -12.30 12.70 -0.98
C LEU A 8 -11.15 13.62 -1.37
N TRP A 9 -9.97 13.05 -1.58
CA TRP A 9 -8.78 13.79 -1.96
C TRP A 9 -8.27 13.36 -3.31
N GLU A 10 -7.87 14.32 -4.12
CA GLU A 10 -7.18 14.09 -5.39
C GLU A 10 -5.86 14.85 -5.32
N LEU A 11 -4.76 14.14 -5.51
CA LEU A 11 -3.41 14.69 -5.48
C LEU A 11 -2.69 14.27 -6.74
N SER A 12 -2.26 15.24 -7.54
CA SER A 12 -1.46 14.99 -8.74
C SER A 12 0.02 15.17 -8.44
N ASP A 13 0.80 14.12 -8.69
CA ASP A 13 2.26 14.12 -8.73
C ASP A 13 2.74 14.22 -10.19
N ALA A 14 2.54 15.40 -10.79
CA ALA A 14 2.93 15.71 -12.16
C ALA A 14 4.32 16.39 -12.26
N GLU A 15 4.97 16.68 -11.14
CA GLU A 15 6.31 17.27 -11.12
C GLU A 15 7.33 16.23 -11.59
N LYS A 16 8.16 16.58 -12.58
CA LYS A 16 9.11 15.66 -13.23
C LYS A 16 10.57 16.01 -13.01
N ARG A 17 10.85 17.23 -12.53
CA ARG A 17 12.19 17.82 -12.41
C ARG A 17 12.63 17.93 -10.97
N ASP A 18 11.71 18.35 -10.08
CA ASP A 18 12.02 18.54 -8.67
C ASP A 18 11.60 17.32 -7.83
N CYS A 19 12.52 16.37 -7.65
CA CYS A 19 12.26 15.18 -6.83
C CYS A 19 12.05 15.51 -5.34
N GLU A 20 12.70 16.54 -4.81
CA GLU A 20 12.54 16.94 -3.41
C GLU A 20 11.14 17.52 -3.15
N LEU A 21 10.57 18.25 -4.11
CA LEU A 21 9.19 18.71 -4.03
C LEU A 21 8.22 17.54 -3.95
N ARG A 22 8.42 16.50 -4.77
CA ARG A 22 7.57 15.30 -4.76
C ARG A 22 7.61 14.58 -3.42
N ILE A 23 8.81 14.40 -2.86
CA ILE A 23 9.01 13.82 -1.52
C ILE A 23 8.29 14.67 -0.47
N ARG A 24 8.49 15.99 -0.48
CA ARG A 24 7.86 16.91 0.49
C ARG A 24 6.34 16.92 0.41
N GLN A 25 5.77 16.86 -0.80
CA GLN A 25 4.31 16.78 -0.99
C GLN A 25 3.75 15.46 -0.46
N ARG A 26 4.46 14.35 -0.73
CA ARG A 26 4.10 13.02 -0.24
C ARG A 26 4.14 12.95 1.29
N ASP A 27 5.19 13.50 1.89
CA ASP A 27 5.34 13.60 3.35
C ASP A 27 4.29 14.53 3.97
N GLY A 28 4.04 15.68 3.34
CA GLY A 28 3.02 16.62 3.80
C GLY A 28 1.61 16.02 3.76
N LEU A 29 1.33 15.14 2.79
CA LEU A 29 0.08 14.38 2.76
C LEU A 29 -0.01 13.43 3.96
N ALA A 30 1.05 12.67 4.24
CA ALA A 30 1.11 11.79 5.41
C ALA A 30 0.87 12.58 6.71
N ASP A 31 1.52 13.73 6.89
CA ASP A 31 1.36 14.59 8.06
C ASP A 31 -0.08 15.13 8.23
N ASN A 32 -0.85 15.23 7.15
CA ASN A 32 -2.24 15.68 7.21
C ASN A 32 -3.24 14.56 7.51
N MET A 33 -2.89 13.29 7.29
CA MET A 33 -3.74 12.15 7.64
C MET A 33 -4.01 12.07 9.15
N ASP A 34 -3.01 12.40 9.97
CA ASP A 34 -3.15 12.41 11.43
C ASP A 34 -4.05 13.53 11.96
N LYS A 35 -4.23 14.59 11.15
CA LYS A 35 -5.09 15.73 11.50
C LYS A 35 -6.56 15.50 11.17
N LEU A 36 -6.87 14.46 10.40
CA LEU A 36 -8.25 14.11 10.06
C LEU A 36 -9.01 13.59 11.30
N PRO A 37 -10.24 14.09 11.54
CA PRO A 37 -10.99 13.77 12.75
C PRO A 37 -11.48 12.31 12.78
N MET A 38 -11.69 11.78 14.00
CA MET A 38 -12.26 10.44 14.23
C MET A 38 -13.73 10.28 13.79
N SER A 39 -14.31 11.32 13.20
CA SER A 39 -15.65 11.24 12.61
C SER A 39 -15.64 10.74 11.15
N VAL A 40 -14.48 10.69 10.49
CA VAL A 40 -14.37 10.27 9.09
C VAL A 40 -14.67 8.78 8.96
N LYS A 41 -15.69 8.42 8.19
CA LYS A 41 -16.07 7.03 7.91
C LYS A 41 -15.64 6.60 6.51
N ASP A 42 -15.75 7.52 5.57
CA ASP A 42 -15.44 7.29 4.16
C ASP A 42 -14.20 8.09 3.78
N PHE A 43 -13.15 7.37 3.39
CA PHE A 43 -11.90 7.96 2.97
C PHE A 43 -11.52 7.43 1.60
N ALA A 44 -11.39 8.33 0.63
CA ALA A 44 -10.88 8.02 -0.69
C ALA A 44 -9.80 9.01 -1.08
N ILE A 45 -8.71 8.48 -1.64
CA ILE A 45 -7.66 9.28 -2.23
C ILE A 45 -7.24 8.75 -3.60
N TRP A 46 -7.17 9.65 -4.57
CA TRP A 46 -6.58 9.42 -5.88
C TRP A 46 -5.23 10.14 -5.93
N TYR A 47 -4.16 9.38 -5.91
CA TYR A 47 -2.79 9.84 -6.09
C TYR A 47 -2.36 9.63 -7.54
N ILE A 48 -2.60 10.66 -8.35
CA ILE A 48 -2.42 10.65 -9.79
C ILE A 48 -0.95 10.89 -10.10
N ARG A 49 -0.25 9.84 -10.49
CA ARG A 49 1.12 9.92 -11.02
C ARG A 49 1.09 9.64 -12.52
N ASP A 50 1.55 10.60 -13.32
CA ASP A 50 1.73 10.39 -14.75
C ASP A 50 2.87 9.40 -14.98
N MET A 51 2.52 8.15 -15.25
CA MET A 51 3.51 7.13 -15.56
C MET A 51 4.06 7.30 -16.99
N PRO A 52 5.35 7.03 -17.23
CA PRO A 52 5.86 6.86 -18.59
C PRO A 52 5.02 5.81 -19.31
N ARG A 53 4.76 6.03 -20.61
CA ARG A 53 4.09 5.03 -21.45
C ARG A 53 5.03 3.91 -21.89
N ASP A 54 6.33 4.17 -21.81
CA ASP A 54 7.41 3.30 -22.23
C ASP A 54 8.00 2.64 -20.98
N ASP A 55 7.91 1.32 -20.93
CA ASP A 55 8.39 0.49 -19.82
C ASP A 55 9.92 0.31 -19.80
N THR A 56 10.61 0.74 -20.87
CA THR A 56 12.08 0.86 -20.88
C THR A 56 12.58 2.06 -20.07
N ILE A 57 11.68 2.98 -19.69
CA ILE A 57 12.01 4.16 -18.90
C ILE A 57 11.66 3.89 -17.43
N GLU A 58 12.67 3.84 -16.58
CA GLU A 58 12.50 3.84 -15.13
C GLU A 58 12.31 5.29 -14.64
N PRO A 59 11.13 5.67 -14.13
CA PRO A 59 10.95 7.00 -13.56
C PRO A 59 11.77 7.16 -12.28
N PRO A 60 12.13 8.40 -11.90
CA PRO A 60 12.88 8.66 -10.67
C PRO A 60 12.16 8.09 -9.44
N SER A 61 12.95 7.50 -8.54
CA SER A 61 12.47 7.03 -7.25
C SER A 61 11.90 8.18 -6.42
N ILE A 62 10.79 7.93 -5.73
CA ILE A 62 10.11 8.89 -4.84
C ILE A 62 10.51 8.64 -3.38
N VAL A 63 11.12 7.50 -3.07
CA VAL A 63 11.53 7.17 -1.70
C VAL A 63 13.02 6.87 -1.71
N PRO A 64 13.82 7.58 -0.90
CA PRO A 64 15.24 7.30 -0.80
C PRO A 64 15.51 5.81 -0.52
N ALA A 65 16.55 5.25 -1.13
CA ALA A 65 16.86 3.83 -1.00
C ALA A 65 17.02 3.43 0.48
N GLY A 66 16.29 2.39 0.89
CA GLY A 66 16.31 1.88 2.27
C GLY A 66 15.41 2.64 3.26
N GLN A 67 14.64 3.64 2.82
CA GLN A 67 13.61 4.28 3.65
C GLN A 67 12.23 3.67 3.41
N VAL A 68 11.44 3.62 4.48
CA VAL A 68 10.03 3.24 4.41
C VAL A 68 9.21 4.44 3.96
N ASP A 69 8.26 4.19 3.07
CA ASP A 69 7.34 5.22 2.61
C ASP A 69 6.41 5.70 3.73
N ARG A 70 6.57 6.97 4.13
CA ARG A 70 5.78 7.59 5.19
C ARG A 70 4.29 7.64 4.86
N LEU A 71 3.94 7.85 3.59
CA LEU A 71 2.54 7.89 3.17
C LEU A 71 1.87 6.51 3.27
N SER A 72 2.53 5.45 2.80
CA SER A 72 2.01 4.07 2.92
C SER A 72 1.73 3.71 4.37
N ARG A 73 2.66 4.03 5.28
CA ARG A 73 2.46 3.80 6.71
C ARG A 73 1.30 4.61 7.28
N ALA A 74 1.19 5.89 6.94
CA ALA A 74 0.09 6.74 7.40
C ALA A 74 -1.28 6.23 6.88
N LEU A 75 -1.32 5.77 5.63
CA LEU A 75 -2.51 5.15 5.02
C LEU A 75 -2.91 3.85 5.73
N GLY A 76 -1.94 2.97 5.99
CA GLY A 76 -2.17 1.74 6.75
C GLY A 76 -2.74 2.05 8.13
N GLN A 77 -2.08 2.92 8.90
CA GLN A 77 -2.54 3.33 10.23
C GLN A 77 -3.92 3.99 10.22
N PHE A 78 -4.20 4.84 9.23
CA PHE A 78 -5.50 5.48 9.08
C PHE A 78 -6.60 4.45 8.80
N SER A 79 -6.32 3.48 7.94
CA SER A 79 -7.29 2.45 7.57
C SER A 79 -7.71 1.56 8.76
N LEU A 80 -6.81 1.37 9.74
CA LEU A 80 -7.06 0.59 10.95
C LEU A 80 -7.91 1.32 12.00
N ARG A 81 -8.22 2.61 11.80
CA ARG A 81 -9.01 3.38 12.76
C ARG A 81 -10.42 2.79 12.89
N SER A 82 -10.93 2.77 14.12
CA SER A 82 -12.22 2.14 14.43
C SER A 82 -13.42 2.81 13.76
N ASN A 83 -13.31 4.03 13.27
CA ASN A 83 -14.38 4.76 12.61
C ASN A 83 -14.42 4.57 11.09
N VAL A 84 -13.37 4.02 10.48
CA VAL A 84 -13.27 3.91 9.02
C VAL A 84 -14.07 2.70 8.54
N GLU A 85 -15.12 2.99 7.78
CA GLU A 85 -15.98 1.98 7.15
C GLU A 85 -15.52 1.70 5.72
N ASN A 86 -15.13 2.74 4.98
CA ASN A 86 -14.75 2.63 3.57
C ASN A 86 -13.40 3.31 3.34
N PHE A 87 -12.43 2.53 2.87
CA PHE A 87 -11.09 2.97 2.55
C PHE A 87 -10.78 2.68 1.09
N PHE A 88 -10.42 3.73 0.35
CA PHE A 88 -9.99 3.65 -1.04
C PHE A 88 -8.70 4.42 -1.25
N PHE A 89 -7.73 3.77 -1.88
CA PHE A 89 -6.49 4.39 -2.33
C PHE A 89 -6.22 3.97 -3.78
N ASP A 90 -5.89 4.94 -4.65
CA ASP A 90 -5.42 4.70 -6.01
C ASP A 90 -4.10 5.41 -6.22
N GLY A 91 -3.02 4.69 -6.48
CA GLY A 91 -1.70 5.29 -6.70
C GLY A 91 -0.52 4.37 -6.40
N CYS A 92 0.64 4.99 -6.14
CA CYS A 92 1.89 4.30 -5.85
C CYS A 92 2.14 4.27 -4.33
N VAL A 93 2.26 3.08 -3.74
CA VAL A 93 2.48 2.82 -2.30
C VAL A 93 3.33 1.55 -2.11
N ASP A 94 3.88 1.39 -0.92
CA ASP A 94 4.61 0.21 -0.45
C ASP A 94 3.67 -0.75 0.31
N SER A 95 4.13 -1.97 0.54
CA SER A 95 3.52 -3.04 1.33
C SER A 95 3.05 -2.62 2.73
N GLU A 96 3.65 -1.59 3.31
CA GLU A 96 3.29 -1.00 4.61
C GLU A 96 1.84 -0.47 4.68
N ILE A 97 1.19 -0.23 3.54
CA ILE A 97 -0.24 0.10 3.51
C ILE A 97 -1.13 -1.09 3.94
N LEU A 98 -0.66 -2.32 3.70
CA LEU A 98 -1.36 -3.56 4.05
C LEU A 98 -0.86 -4.10 5.39
N TRP A 99 0.45 -4.05 5.62
CA TRP A 99 1.08 -4.65 6.78
C TRP A 99 2.13 -3.73 7.41
N PRO A 100 1.84 -3.12 8.56
CA PRO A 100 2.84 -2.30 9.26
C PRO A 100 3.95 -3.21 9.81
N SER A 101 5.21 -2.90 9.51
CA SER A 101 6.36 -3.74 9.93
C SER A 101 6.63 -3.76 11.45
N ASN A 102 5.90 -2.99 12.27
CA ASN A 102 6.14 -2.86 13.71
C ASN A 102 5.15 -3.64 14.60
N ILE A 103 4.26 -4.43 14.01
CA ILE A 103 3.27 -5.17 14.76
C ILE A 103 3.92 -6.47 15.29
N ASP A 104 4.48 -6.40 16.48
CA ASP A 104 5.16 -7.51 17.16
C ASP A 104 4.21 -8.62 17.67
N ASP A 105 2.89 -8.38 17.81
CA ASP A 105 2.04 -9.27 18.62
C ASP A 105 0.60 -9.56 18.11
N GLY A 106 0.22 -9.24 16.86
CA GLY A 106 -1.09 -9.69 16.34
C GLY A 106 -1.47 -9.18 14.96
N LEU A 107 -2.13 -10.00 14.13
CA LEU A 107 -2.52 -9.59 12.77
C LEU A 107 -3.29 -8.26 12.78
N PRO A 108 -3.01 -7.32 11.85
CA PRO A 108 -3.81 -6.11 11.68
C PRO A 108 -5.28 -6.49 11.50
N HIS A 109 -6.14 -5.82 12.27
CA HIS A 109 -7.57 -6.05 12.29
C HIS A 109 -8.29 -4.76 11.91
N TRP A 110 -9.16 -4.83 10.91
CA TRP A 110 -10.01 -3.73 10.48
C TRP A 110 -11.39 -3.86 11.13
N PRO A 111 -11.64 -3.20 12.27
CA PRO A 111 -12.77 -3.54 13.14
C PRO A 111 -14.14 -3.21 12.55
N ASN A 112 -14.22 -2.17 11.70
CA ASN A 112 -15.49 -1.69 11.15
C ASN A 112 -15.45 -1.49 9.62
N THR A 113 -14.32 -1.82 8.98
CA THR A 113 -14.14 -1.60 7.55
C THR A 113 -14.94 -2.62 6.75
N ARG A 114 -15.79 -2.11 5.87
CA ARG A 114 -16.61 -2.90 4.94
C ARG A 114 -15.93 -3.03 3.59
N PHE A 115 -15.30 -1.95 3.14
CA PHE A 115 -14.59 -1.91 1.88
C PHE A 115 -13.18 -1.38 2.10
N PHE A 116 -12.20 -2.20 1.75
CA PHE A 116 -10.79 -1.83 1.71
C PHE A 116 -10.28 -2.07 0.29
N THR A 117 -9.93 -0.99 -0.41
CA THR A 117 -9.46 -1.06 -1.80
C THR A 117 -8.17 -0.29 -1.95
N VAL A 118 -7.13 -0.97 -2.45
CA VAL A 118 -5.86 -0.36 -2.85
C VAL A 118 -5.63 -0.72 -4.32
N LYS A 119 -5.67 0.28 -5.19
CA LYS A 119 -5.25 0.16 -6.59
C LYS A 119 -3.80 0.62 -6.69
N MET A 120 -2.90 -0.32 -6.95
CA MET A 120 -1.49 -0.03 -7.13
C MET A 120 -1.18 0.32 -8.59
N THR A 121 -0.34 1.33 -8.79
CA THR A 121 0.23 1.65 -10.11
C THR A 121 1.20 0.58 -10.58
N SER A 122 1.41 0.48 -11.89
CA SER A 122 2.35 -0.45 -12.54
C SER A 122 3.83 -0.18 -12.24
N VAL A 123 4.14 0.84 -11.44
CA VAL A 123 5.50 1.22 -11.06
C VAL A 123 5.57 1.41 -9.55
N LEU A 124 6.65 0.89 -8.97
CA LEU A 124 6.98 0.97 -7.55
C LEU A 124 7.50 2.36 -7.17
N LEU A 125 7.58 2.63 -5.86
CA LEU A 125 8.17 3.85 -5.32
C LEU A 125 9.68 3.96 -5.63
N SER A 126 10.34 2.83 -5.86
CA SER A 126 11.72 2.75 -6.35
C SER A 126 11.89 3.24 -7.79
N GLY A 127 10.78 3.40 -8.54
CA GLY A 127 10.83 3.69 -9.98
C GLY A 127 10.85 2.44 -10.86
N LYS A 128 10.96 1.25 -10.27
CA LYS A 128 10.94 -0.01 -11.04
C LYS A 128 9.53 -0.39 -11.44
N TRP A 129 9.38 -0.94 -12.64
CA TRP A 129 8.13 -1.54 -13.09
C TRP A 129 7.79 -2.77 -12.25
N VAL A 130 6.50 -2.92 -11.94
CA VAL A 130 5.96 -4.16 -11.37
C VAL A 130 5.98 -5.18 -12.49
N ALA A 131 6.95 -6.10 -12.46
CA ALA A 131 6.97 -7.22 -13.37
C ALA A 131 5.73 -8.08 -13.08
N LEU A 132 4.79 -8.13 -14.03
CA LEU A 132 3.80 -9.18 -14.03
C LEU A 132 4.53 -10.48 -14.42
N PRO A 133 4.30 -11.60 -13.71
CA PRO A 133 4.78 -12.89 -14.17
C PRO A 133 4.32 -13.10 -15.61
N ASP A 134 5.21 -13.57 -16.47
CA ASP A 134 4.77 -14.09 -17.77
C ASP A 134 3.78 -15.24 -17.48
N PRO A 135 2.57 -15.25 -18.05
CA PRO A 135 1.66 -16.39 -17.90
C PRO A 135 2.30 -17.73 -18.31
N ASP A 136 3.39 -17.71 -19.10
CA ASP A 136 4.16 -18.89 -19.47
C ASP A 136 5.33 -19.22 -18.49
N ASP A 137 5.62 -18.37 -17.49
CA ASP A 137 6.67 -18.54 -16.46
C ASP A 137 6.17 -19.24 -15.17
N GLU A 138 5.05 -19.97 -15.23
CA GLU A 138 4.49 -20.76 -14.12
C GLU A 138 5.47 -21.85 -13.58
N GLU A 139 6.44 -22.29 -14.38
CA GLU A 139 7.41 -23.31 -13.96
C GLU A 139 8.38 -22.85 -12.85
N ARG A 140 8.58 -21.54 -12.65
CA ARG A 140 9.54 -21.03 -11.66
C ARG A 140 8.97 -20.91 -10.24
N TRP A 141 7.65 -20.80 -10.11
CA TRP A 141 6.98 -20.65 -8.80
C TRP A 141 6.50 -21.99 -8.22
N ALA A 142 6.37 -23.04 -9.03
CA ALA A 142 6.09 -24.40 -8.56
C ALA A 142 7.27 -25.06 -7.81
N GLY A 143 8.45 -24.42 -7.78
CA GLY A 143 9.65 -24.93 -7.13
C GLY A 143 9.87 -24.47 -5.68
N ALA A 144 9.07 -23.53 -5.17
CA ALA A 144 9.13 -23.09 -3.78
C ALA A 144 7.97 -23.69 -2.99
N GLU A 145 8.32 -24.54 -2.03
CA GLU A 145 7.45 -25.17 -1.03
C GLU A 145 6.61 -26.39 -1.46
N GLN A 146 7.30 -27.49 -1.78
CA GLN A 146 6.83 -28.76 -1.20
C GLN A 146 7.13 -28.75 0.29
N ILE A 147 6.19 -28.21 1.09
CA ILE A 147 6.14 -28.52 2.52
C ILE A 147 5.89 -30.04 2.59
N PRO A 148 6.78 -30.84 3.19
CA PRO A 148 6.55 -32.26 3.30
C PRO A 148 5.31 -32.48 4.18
N ASN A 149 4.23 -33.01 3.59
CA ASN A 149 3.03 -33.48 4.28
C ASN A 149 3.34 -34.75 5.10
N SER A 150 4.30 -34.67 6.01
CA SER A 150 4.64 -35.76 6.90
C SER A 150 4.83 -35.18 8.30
N ILE A 151 3.72 -35.15 9.04
CA ILE A 151 3.76 -35.07 10.49
C ILE A 151 4.39 -36.41 10.96
N PRO A 152 5.57 -36.40 11.61
CA PRO A 152 6.15 -37.64 12.10
C PRO A 152 5.40 -38.03 13.39
N GLY A 153 4.61 -39.11 13.32
CA GLY A 153 4.16 -39.80 14.53
C GLY A 153 2.69 -40.16 14.70
N GLU A 154 1.93 -40.48 13.64
CA GLU A 154 0.63 -41.15 13.82
C GLU A 154 0.69 -42.60 13.29
N ASP A 155 0.89 -43.52 14.24
CA ASP A 155 0.21 -44.81 14.39
C ASP A 155 0.32 -45.84 13.24
N ARG A 156 1.10 -46.93 13.36
CA ARG A 156 1.01 -47.95 14.43
C ARG A 156 -0.39 -48.03 15.01
N LEU A 157 -1.33 -48.67 14.30
CA LEU A 157 -2.36 -49.58 14.81
C LEU A 157 -3.39 -49.88 13.71
N ARG A 158 -3.17 -50.96 12.96
CA ARG A 158 -4.11 -52.08 12.70
C ARG A 158 -3.65 -52.92 11.51
#